data_AF-A0A0B8R1R8-F1
#
_entry.id   AF-A0A0B8R1R8-F1
#
_cell.length_a   1.000
_cell.length_b   1.000
_cell.length_c   1.000
_cell.angle_alpha   90.00
_cell.angle_beta   90.00
_cell.angle_gamma   90.00
#
_symmetry.space_group_name_H-M   'P 1'
#
loop_
_entity.id
_entity.type
_entity.pdbx_description
1 polymer ?
#
loop_
_entity_poly.entity_id
_entity_poly.type
_entity_poly.pdbx_seq_one_letter_code
_entity_poly.pdbx_strand_id
1 'polypeptide(L)' 'MADHNLRKEAYLKLTVNSVKGVTSWEEVKKLEVPKEALKKLNNNS' A
#
# COMPACT_ATOMS: atom_id res chain seq x y z
N MET A 1 -0.26 -0.84 20.58
CA MET A 1 -0.34 0.52 20.03
C MET A 1 0.31 0.47 18.66
N ALA A 2 -0.29 1.07 17.63
CA ALA A 2 0.32 1.16 16.31
C ALA A 2 1.04 2.51 16.24
N ASP A 3 2.22 2.57 16.84
CA ASP A 3 2.97 3.81 17.15
C ASP A 3 3.67 4.44 15.94
N HIS A 4 3.16 4.22 14.71
CA HIS A 4 3.71 4.84 13.51
C HIS A 4 2.58 5.51 12.72
N ASN A 5 2.53 6.84 12.76
CA ASN A 5 1.68 7.61 11.87
C ASN A 5 2.13 7.31 10.44
N LEU A 6 1.33 6.54 9.71
CA LEU A 6 1.52 6.32 8.29
C LEU A 6 1.63 7.68 7.60
N ARG A 7 2.74 7.91 6.89
CA ARG A 7 2.96 9.18 6.21
C ARG A 7 1.83 9.40 5.21
N LYS A 8 1.13 10.52 5.34
CA LYS A 8 0.20 10.99 4.29
C LYS A 8 1.04 11.10 3.01
N GLU A 9 0.61 10.43 1.94
CA GLU A 9 1.30 10.29 0.64
C GLU A 9 2.32 9.13 0.49
N ALA A 10 2.47 8.26 1.50
CA ALA A 10 3.22 7.02 1.30
C ALA A 10 2.41 5.98 0.50
N TYR A 11 3.12 5.14 -0.24
CA TYR A 11 2.53 3.97 -0.87
C TYR A 11 2.73 2.77 0.05
N LEU A 12 1.71 1.92 0.16
CA LEU A 12 1.75 0.73 1.00
C LEU A 12 1.59 -0.50 0.10
N LYS A 13 2.51 -1.45 0.25
CA LYS A 13 2.38 -2.77 -0.34
C LYS A 13 1.64 -3.65 0.65
N LEU A 14 0.42 -4.04 0.32
CA LEU A 14 -0.37 -4.97 1.12
C LEU A 14 -0.13 -6.39 0.63
N THR A 15 0.27 -7.27 1.54
CA THR A 15 0.26 -8.71 1.31
C THR A 15 -1.09 -9.24 1.74
N VAL A 16 -1.85 -9.77 0.78
CA VAL A 16 -3.18 -10.34 1.02
C VAL A 16 -3.15 -11.84 0.82
N ASN A 17 -3.75 -12.57 1.75
CA ASN A 17 -4.01 -13.99 1.61
C ASN A 17 -5.52 -14.19 1.48
N SER A 18 -5.96 -14.89 0.43
CA SER A 18 -7.40 -14.99 0.11
C SER A 18 -8.27 -15.59 1.23
N VAL A 19 -7.67 -16.35 2.16
CA VAL A 19 -8.35 -16.98 3.29
C VAL A 19 -8.29 -16.13 4.56
N LYS A 20 -7.23 -15.32 4.73
CA LYS A 20 -6.96 -14.58 5.97
C LYS A 20 -7.13 -13.05 5.83
N GLY A 21 -7.39 -12.55 4.63
CA GLY A 21 -7.42 -11.12 4.34
C GLY A 21 -6.02 -10.52 4.23
N VAL A 22 -5.89 -9.23 4.55
CA VAL A 22 -4.59 -8.53 4.55
C VAL A 22 -3.75 -9.06 5.71
N THR A 23 -2.64 -9.71 5.39
CA THR A 23 -1.76 -10.33 6.39
C THR A 23 -0.63 -9.40 6.83
N SER A 24 -0.19 -8.48 5.97
CA SER A 24 0.86 -7.51 6.28
C SER A 24 0.79 -6.31 5.34
N TRP A 25 1.33 -5.18 5.78
CA TRP A 25 1.52 -3.99 4.97
C TRP A 25 2.93 -3.44 5.18
N GLU A 26 3.56 -3.01 4.10
CA GLU A 26 4.91 -2.46 4.10
C GLU A 26 4.90 -1.09 3.40
N GLU A 27 5.53 -0.10 4.02
CA GLU A 27 5.69 1.23 3.42
C GLU A 27 6.74 1.17 2.30
N VAL A 28 6.30 1.45 1.07
CA VAL A 28 7.14 1.46 -0.13
C VAL A 28 7.19 2.86 -0.72
N LYS A 29 8.32 3.18 -1.36
CA LYS A 29 8.49 4.47 -2.05
C LYS A 29 7.75 4.44 -3.38
N LYS A 30 7.31 5.62 -3.85
CA LYS A 30 6.67 5.81 -5.17
C LYS A 30 7.44 5.17 -6.34
N LEU A 31 8.76 5.14 -6.24
CA LEU A 31 9.66 4.56 -7.24
C LEU A 31 9.58 3.03 -7.30
N GLU A 32 9.25 2.37 -6.19
CA GLU A 32 9.14 0.92 -6.07
C GLU A 32 7.73 0.42 -6.36
N VAL A 33 6.75 1.33 -6.43
CA VAL A 33 5.39 1.00 -6.81
C VAL A 33 5.33 0.73 -8.32
N PRO A 34 4.81 -0.42 -8.75
CA PRO A 34 4.58 -0.68 -10.16
C PRO A 34 3.73 0.41 -10.79
N LYS A 35 4.14 0.93 -11.94
CA LYS A 35 3.42 2.01 -12.66
C LYS A 35 1.94 1.69 -12.89
N GLU A 36 1.61 0.41 -13.11
CA GLU A 36 0.24 -0.07 -13.27
C GLU A 36 -0.58 0.08 -11.97
N ALA A 37 0.00 -0.26 -10.82
CA ALA A 37 -0.66 -0.09 -9.52
C ALA A 37 -0.84 1.40 -9.20
N LEU A 38 0.17 2.22 -9.48
CA LEU A 38 0.12 3.66 -9.32
C LEU A 38 -0.99 4.31 -10.17
N LYS A 39 -1.15 3.83 -11.41
CA LYS A 39 -2.19 4.29 -12.33
C LYS A 39 -3.59 3.89 -11.86
N LYS A 40 -3.75 2.71 -11.25
CA LYS A 40 -5.03 2.28 -10.65
C LYS A 40 -5.39 3.08 -9.39
N LEU A 41 -4.40 3.44 -8.56
CA LEU A 41 -4.63 4.26 -7.36
C LEU A 41 -5.14 5.67 -7.70
N ASN A 42 -4.71 6.24 -8.83
CA ASN A 42 -5.14 7.56 -9.28
C ASN A 42 -6.53 7.58 -9.94
N ASN A 43 -7.19 6.42 -10.11
CA ASN A 43 -8.44 6.30 -10.89
C ASN A 43 -9.69 6.09 -10.02
N ASN A 44 -9.59 6.28 -8.70
CA ASN A 44 -10.68 6.04 -7.76
C ASN A 44 -11.10 7.33 -7.02
N SER A 45 -11.06 8.47 -7.73
CA SER A 45 -11.48 9.79 -7.25
C SER A 45 -12.95 10.06 -7.54
#